data_AF-A0A947JLM4-F1
#
_entry.id   AF-A0A947JLM4-F1
#
_cell.length_a   1.000
_cell.length_b   1.000
_cell.length_c   1.000
_cell.angle_alpha   90.00
_cell.angle_beta   90.00
_cell.angle_gamma   90.00
#
_symmetry.space_group_name_H-M   'P 1'
#
loop_
_entity.id
_entity.type
_entity.pdbx_description
1 polymer ?
#
loop_
_entity_poly.entity_id
_entity_poly.type
_entity_poly.pdbx_seq_one_letter_code
_entity_poly.pdbx_strand_id
1 'polypeptide(L)'
;MPQSKCKICSKEFYVKPSHQKLGYGKYCSRDCAAQGRRKGKYILCEICGSEVWKMPKHIRNSKSKKYFCSKSCQTKWRNKEFSGTKHPNWKGGEYTYHRVMIKHKIKPICSNCGIKDKRILVIHHKDHNRKNNEIDNLIWLCRNCHYLIHNRKTI
;
A
#
# COMPACT_ATOMS: atom_id res chain seq x y z
N MET A 1 1.91 38.96 42.63
CA MET A 1 1.15 37.74 42.25
C MET A 1 2.14 36.69 41.75
N PRO A 2 2.22 35.48 42.30
CA PRO A 2 3.25 34.53 41.86
C PRO A 2 3.02 34.10 40.41
N GLN A 3 4.03 34.32 39.58
CA GLN A 3 4.04 34.00 38.15
C GLN A 3 4.88 32.74 37.92
N SER A 4 4.40 31.89 37.01
CA SER A 4 5.10 30.69 36.56
C SER A 4 5.40 30.81 35.07
N LYS A 5 6.53 30.22 34.63
CA LYS A 5 6.90 30.15 33.22
C LYS A 5 6.37 28.87 32.60
N CYS A 6 5.68 29.00 31.47
CA CYS A 6 5.18 27.85 30.72
C CYS A 6 6.34 26.98 30.21
N LYS A 7 6.31 25.67 30.44
CA LYS A 7 7.37 24.75 29.98
C LYS A 7 7.45 24.55 28.46
N ILE A 8 6.54 25.14 27.69
CA ILE A 8 6.43 24.95 26.24
C ILE A 8 6.76 26.23 25.48
N CYS A 9 6.10 27.34 25.83
CA CYS A 9 6.27 28.63 25.14
C CYS A 9 6.97 29.69 25.99
N SER A 10 7.41 29.35 27.21
CA SER A 10 8.08 30.25 28.16
C SER A 10 7.28 31.48 28.61
N LYS A 11 6.03 31.66 28.17
CA LYS A 11 5.15 32.75 28.59
C LYS A 11 4.92 32.70 30.10
N GLU A 12 5.00 33.88 30.73
CA GLU A 12 4.67 34.09 32.14
C GLU A 12 3.16 34.18 32.33
N PHE A 13 2.66 33.49 33.35
CA PHE A 13 1.23 33.49 33.68
C PHE A 13 1.04 33.32 35.18
N TYR A 14 -0.09 33.83 35.67
CA TYR A 14 -0.43 33.72 37.07
C TYR A 14 -0.80 32.27 37.43
N VAL A 15 -0.24 31.77 38.53
CA VAL A 15 -0.61 30.49 39.11
C VAL A 15 -0.90 30.69 40.60
N LYS A 16 -2.08 30.28 41.06
CA LYS A 16 -2.45 30.34 42.47
C LYS A 16 -1.36 29.67 43.34
N PRO A 17 -0.92 30.28 44.46
CA PRO A 17 0.12 29.69 45.33
C PRO A 17 -0.17 28.25 45.75
N SER A 18 -1.44 27.92 46.04
CA SER A 18 -1.88 26.56 46.37
C SER A 18 -1.65 25.55 45.25
N HIS A 19 -1.87 25.95 43.99
CA HIS A 19 -1.59 25.11 42.82
C HIS A 19 -0.08 24.89 42.63
N GLN A 20 0.74 25.91 42.90
CA GLN A 20 2.19 25.78 42.82
C GLN A 20 2.73 24.77 43.84
N LYS A 21 2.23 24.81 45.09
CA LYS A 21 2.58 23.84 46.14
C LYS A 21 2.26 22.38 45.75
N LEU A 22 1.18 22.16 44.99
CA LEU A 22 0.78 20.85 44.47
C LEU A 22 1.52 20.46 43.16
N GLY A 23 2.43 21.31 42.66
CA GLY A 23 3.12 21.09 41.40
C GLY A 23 2.26 21.29 40.15
N TYR A 24 1.09 21.92 40.26
CA TYR A 24 0.26 22.35 39.13
C TYR A 24 0.76 23.67 38.51
N GLY A 25 0.12 24.14 37.43
CA GLY A 25 0.50 25.39 36.77
C GLY A 25 1.81 25.32 35.99
N LYS A 26 2.02 24.22 35.26
CA LYS A 26 3.20 24.00 34.40
C LYS A 26 3.08 24.65 33.01
N TYR A 27 1.86 24.98 32.60
CA TYR A 27 1.53 25.41 31.24
C TYR A 27 0.53 26.56 31.27
N CYS A 28 0.72 27.57 30.41
CA CYS A 28 -0.11 28.77 30.37
C CYS A 28 -1.49 28.56 29.70
N SER A 29 -1.66 27.47 28.94
CA SER A 29 -2.89 27.20 28.17
C SER A 29 -3.16 25.70 28.03
N ARG A 30 -4.39 25.35 27.64
CA ARG A 30 -4.78 23.97 27.30
C ARG A 30 -3.90 23.41 26.18
N ASP A 31 -3.50 24.23 25.22
CA ASP A 31 -2.65 23.82 24.08
C ASP A 31 -1.24 23.49 24.53
N CYS A 32 -0.62 24.34 25.35
CA CYS A 32 0.70 24.05 25.91
C CYS A 32 0.65 22.79 26.79
N ALA A 33 -0.42 22.63 27.58
CA ALA A 33 -0.62 21.41 28.35
C ALA A 33 -0.82 20.16 27.47
N ALA A 34 -1.46 20.29 26.30
CA ALA A 34 -1.61 19.20 25.35
C ALA A 34 -0.28 18.86 24.68
N GLN A 35 0.51 19.86 24.29
CA GLN A 35 1.85 19.68 23.72
C GLN A 35 2.79 18.99 24.71
N GLY A 36 2.84 19.45 25.96
CA GLY A 36 3.66 18.83 27.01
C GLY A 36 3.22 17.42 27.40
N ARG A 37 1.99 17.01 27.06
CA ARG A 37 1.52 15.62 27.21
C ARG A 37 1.94 14.71 26.05
N ARG A 38 2.40 15.25 24.91
CA ARG A 38 2.84 14.44 23.76
C ARG A 38 4.21 13.80 24.06
N LYS A 39 4.24 12.48 24.20
CA LYS A 39 5.47 11.68 24.45
C LYS A 39 6.01 10.96 23.20
N GLY A 40 5.60 11.39 22.01
CA GLY A 40 5.97 10.73 20.76
C GLY A 40 7.37 11.06 20.27
N LYS A 41 7.70 10.54 19.09
CA LYS A 41 8.88 10.95 18.32
C LYS A 41 8.55 10.99 16.83
N TYR A 42 9.32 11.76 16.07
CA TYR A 42 9.29 11.72 14.61
C TYR A 42 10.02 10.47 14.12
N ILE A 43 9.46 9.83 13.10
CA ILE A 43 10.03 8.67 12.41
C ILE A 43 9.83 8.86 10.92
N LEU A 44 10.82 8.44 10.13
CA LEU A 44 10.78 8.53 8.68
C LEU A 44 9.77 7.54 8.07
N CYS A 45 9.11 7.98 7.01
CA CYS A 45 8.29 7.14 6.15
C CYS A 45 9.17 6.20 5.33
N GLU A 46 8.89 4.89 5.37
CA GLU A 46 9.66 3.88 4.64
C GLU A 46 9.64 4.09 3.11
N ILE A 47 8.59 4.70 2.56
CA ILE A 47 8.39 4.81 1.12
C ILE A 47 8.92 6.13 0.54
N CYS A 48 8.71 7.25 1.24
CA CYS A 48 9.05 8.58 0.71
C CYS A 48 10.02 9.37 1.60
N GLY A 49 10.42 8.82 2.75
CA GLY A 49 11.37 9.48 3.67
C GLY A 49 10.79 10.63 4.50
N SER A 50 9.54 11.05 4.31
CA SER A 50 8.99 12.17 5.08
C SER A 50 8.82 11.85 6.57
N GLU A 51 9.00 12.87 7.42
CA GLU A 51 8.89 12.71 8.87
C GLU A 51 7.44 12.57 9.35
N VAL A 52 7.21 11.65 10.28
CA VAL A 52 5.88 11.33 10.80
C VAL A 52 5.92 11.19 12.32
N TRP A 53 5.08 11.96 13.01
CA TRP A 53 4.94 11.82 14.46
C TRP A 53 4.25 10.51 14.84
N LYS A 54 4.84 9.74 15.76
CA LYS A 54 4.26 8.50 16.30
C LYS A 54 4.33 8.46 17.82
N MET A 55 3.25 7.98 18.44
CA MET A 55 3.19 7.73 19.87
C MET A 55 4.02 6.50 20.27
N PRO A 56 4.62 6.44 21.48
CA PRO A 56 5.42 5.30 21.92
C PRO A 56 4.68 3.97 21.86
N LYS A 57 3.37 3.96 22.20
CA LYS A 57 2.53 2.76 22.11
C LYS A 57 2.41 2.21 20.68
N HIS A 58 2.34 3.09 19.67
CA HIS A 58 2.27 2.66 18.27
C HIS A 58 3.64 2.17 17.77
N ILE A 59 4.71 2.70 18.34
CA ILE A 59 6.07 2.26 18.01
C ILE A 59 6.30 0.87 18.60
N ARG A 60 6.01 0.69 19.89
CA ARG A 60 6.16 -0.58 20.63
C ARG A 60 5.33 -1.71 20.02
N ASN A 61 4.08 -1.43 19.65
CA ASN A 61 3.16 -2.46 19.15
C ASN A 61 3.29 -2.70 17.64
N SER A 62 4.20 -2.00 16.95
CA SER A 62 4.37 -2.19 15.50
C SER A 62 5.10 -3.50 15.22
N LYS A 63 4.37 -4.50 14.71
CA LYS A 63 4.94 -5.79 14.31
C LYS A 63 5.97 -5.66 13.19
N SER A 64 5.69 -4.83 12.19
CA SER A 64 6.57 -4.65 11.03
C SER A 64 7.72 -3.68 11.28
N LYS A 65 7.63 -2.82 12.31
CA LYS A 65 8.53 -1.67 12.54
C LYS A 65 8.66 -0.73 11.33
N LYS A 66 7.73 -0.80 10.38
CA LYS A 66 7.64 0.08 9.21
C LYS A 66 6.59 1.16 9.46
N TYR A 67 6.91 2.40 9.11
CA TYR A 67 6.06 3.56 9.35
C TYR A 67 5.83 4.33 8.05
N PHE A 68 4.66 4.96 7.95
CA PHE A 68 4.20 5.62 6.74
C PHE A 68 3.57 6.97 7.09
N CYS A 69 3.81 7.96 6.21
CA CYS A 69 3.22 9.29 6.32
C CYS A 69 1.73 9.31 5.98
N SER A 70 1.29 8.38 5.13
CA SER A 70 -0.09 8.31 4.64
C SER A 70 -0.51 6.87 4.35
N LYS A 71 -1.83 6.67 4.18
CA LYS A 71 -2.37 5.41 3.68
C LYS A 71 -1.82 5.07 2.29
N SER A 72 -1.55 6.06 1.44
CA SER A 72 -1.02 5.79 0.09
C SER A 72 0.37 5.16 0.14
N CYS A 73 1.27 5.65 0.99
CA CYS A 73 2.59 5.03 1.21
C CYS A 73 2.45 3.63 1.83
N GLN A 74 1.55 3.47 2.80
CA GLN A 74 1.29 2.15 3.39
C GLN A 74 0.78 1.15 2.35
N THR A 75 -0.13 1.54 1.46
CA THR A 75 -0.68 0.69 0.40
C THR A 75 0.40 0.31 -0.61
N LYS A 76 1.28 1.25 -1.01
CA LYS A 76 2.43 0.95 -1.88
C LYS A 76 3.32 -0.14 -1.28
N TRP A 77 3.66 -0.01 0.00
CA TRP A 77 4.43 -1.04 0.71
C TRP A 77 3.69 -2.37 0.78
N ARG A 78 2.41 -2.36 1.17
CA ARG A 78 1.60 -3.58 1.33
C ARG A 78 1.43 -4.33 0.01
N ASN A 79 1.18 -3.63 -1.08
CA ASN A 79 1.03 -4.22 -2.41
C ASN A 79 2.33 -4.84 -2.93
N LYS A 80 3.48 -4.36 -2.47
CA LYS A 80 4.77 -4.97 -2.77
C LYS A 80 5.00 -6.22 -1.91
N GLU A 81 4.80 -6.09 -0.60
CA GLU A 81 5.12 -7.16 0.36
C GLU A 81 4.17 -8.36 0.25
N PHE A 82 2.87 -8.11 0.13
CA PHE A 82 1.83 -9.15 0.11
C PHE A 82 1.27 -9.33 -1.30
N SER A 83 2.11 -9.79 -2.23
CA SER A 83 1.73 -10.07 -3.61
C SER A 83 2.12 -11.47 -4.06
N GLY A 84 1.39 -12.00 -5.04
CA GLY A 84 1.63 -13.35 -5.53
C GLY A 84 1.48 -14.38 -4.41
N THR A 85 2.42 -15.32 -4.34
CA THR A 85 2.44 -16.41 -3.35
C THR A 85 2.51 -15.94 -1.89
N LYS A 86 2.93 -14.70 -1.63
CA LYS A 86 2.93 -14.11 -0.28
C LYS A 86 1.55 -13.65 0.19
N HIS A 87 0.59 -13.51 -0.72
CA HIS A 87 -0.75 -13.06 -0.36
C HIS A 87 -1.59 -14.25 0.16
N PRO A 88 -2.24 -14.17 1.33
CA PRO A 88 -2.98 -15.29 1.91
C PRO A 88 -4.06 -15.89 0.98
N ASN A 89 -4.71 -15.04 0.18
CA ASN A 89 -5.74 -15.46 -0.77
C ASN A 89 -5.18 -15.88 -2.15
N TRP A 90 -3.87 -16.12 -2.29
CA TRP A 90 -3.27 -16.51 -3.57
C TRP A 90 -3.62 -17.95 -3.94
N LYS A 91 -4.29 -18.11 -5.09
CA LYS A 91 -4.73 -19.41 -5.62
C LYS A 91 -3.87 -19.85 -6.80
N GLY A 92 -2.59 -20.13 -6.56
CA GLY A 92 -1.68 -20.73 -7.56
C GLY A 92 -1.33 -19.88 -8.78
N GLY A 93 -1.95 -18.70 -8.96
CA GLY A 93 -1.68 -17.79 -10.06
C GLY A 93 -2.30 -18.18 -11.40
N GLU A 94 -3.25 -19.11 -11.42
CA GLU A 94 -3.90 -19.61 -12.65
C GLU A 94 -4.49 -18.50 -13.54
N TYR A 95 -4.89 -17.37 -12.94
CA TYR A 95 -5.44 -16.22 -13.65
C TYR A 95 -4.43 -15.10 -13.93
N THR A 96 -3.13 -15.39 -13.82
CA THR A 96 -2.08 -14.37 -13.99
C THR A 96 -1.51 -14.27 -15.40
N TYR A 97 -1.91 -15.14 -16.32
CA TYR A 97 -1.49 -15.09 -17.74
C TYR A 97 -1.67 -13.70 -18.37
N HIS A 98 -2.76 -12.99 -18.04
CA HIS A 98 -2.95 -11.62 -18.53
C HIS A 98 -1.88 -10.64 -18.01
N ARG A 99 -1.45 -10.79 -16.75
CA ARG A 99 -0.35 -10.01 -16.19
C ARG A 99 0.98 -10.38 -16.83
N VAL A 100 1.21 -11.65 -17.18
CA VAL A 100 2.41 -12.10 -17.91
C VAL A 100 2.50 -11.38 -19.25
N MET A 101 1.42 -11.40 -20.05
CA MET A 101 1.40 -10.72 -21.36
C MET A 101 1.68 -9.21 -21.25
N ILE A 102 1.08 -8.54 -20.27
CA ILE A 102 1.32 -7.10 -20.03
C ILE A 102 2.77 -6.84 -19.58
N LYS A 103 3.28 -7.63 -18.63
CA LYS A 103 4.63 -7.48 -18.07
C LYS A 103 5.69 -7.58 -19.16
N HIS A 104 5.52 -8.53 -20.09
CA HIS A 104 6.43 -8.74 -21.22
C HIS A 104 6.10 -7.88 -22.45
N LYS A 105 5.14 -6.95 -22.34
CA LYS A 105 4.74 -6.01 -23.39
C LYS A 105 4.35 -6.71 -24.70
N ILE A 106 3.74 -7.89 -24.62
CA ILE A 106 3.29 -8.63 -25.80
C ILE A 106 2.12 -7.90 -26.43
N LYS A 107 2.26 -7.55 -27.71
CA LYS A 107 1.24 -6.80 -28.44
C LYS A 107 -0.06 -7.62 -28.55
N PRO A 108 -1.23 -7.06 -28.20
CA PRO A 108 -2.50 -7.75 -28.35
C PRO A 108 -2.91 -7.73 -29.82
N ILE A 109 -2.45 -8.74 -30.56
CA ILE A 109 -2.74 -8.97 -31.97
C ILE A 109 -3.06 -10.45 -32.10
N CYS A 110 -4.17 -10.79 -32.75
CA CYS A 110 -4.49 -12.18 -33.02
C CYS A 110 -3.38 -12.80 -33.87
N SER A 111 -2.75 -13.87 -33.39
CA SER A 111 -1.65 -14.52 -34.10
C SER A 111 -2.10 -15.24 -35.38
N ASN A 112 -3.40 -15.57 -35.52
CA ASN A 112 -3.90 -16.26 -36.70
C ASN A 112 -4.38 -15.31 -37.80
N CYS A 113 -5.14 -14.27 -37.46
CA CYS A 113 -5.76 -13.38 -38.45
C CYS A 113 -5.27 -11.93 -38.40
N GLY A 114 -4.38 -11.58 -37.46
CA GLY A 114 -3.78 -10.24 -37.38
C GLY A 114 -4.71 -9.14 -36.84
N ILE A 115 -5.95 -9.44 -36.43
CA ILE A 115 -6.85 -8.43 -35.88
C ILE A 115 -6.28 -7.83 -34.58
N LYS A 116 -6.40 -6.50 -34.46
CA LYS A 116 -5.79 -5.71 -33.38
C LYS A 116 -6.82 -5.13 -32.40
N ASP A 117 -8.10 -5.40 -32.62
CA ASP A 117 -9.16 -4.90 -31.75
C ASP A 117 -9.14 -5.65 -30.41
N LYS A 118 -8.66 -4.97 -29.38
CA LYS A 118 -8.50 -5.51 -28.02
C LYS A 118 -9.81 -6.00 -27.41
N ARG A 119 -10.98 -5.50 -27.85
CA ARG A 119 -12.29 -5.88 -27.30
C ARG A 119 -12.67 -7.33 -27.58
N ILE A 120 -12.10 -7.90 -28.64
CA ILE A 120 -12.39 -9.26 -29.11
C ILE A 120 -11.20 -10.21 -28.97
N LEU A 121 -10.08 -9.73 -28.43
CA LEU A 121 -8.89 -10.53 -28.20
C LEU A 121 -8.95 -11.21 -26.84
N VAL A 122 -8.55 -12.48 -26.81
CA VAL A 122 -8.46 -13.33 -25.64
C VAL A 122 -7.10 -14.02 -25.62
N ILE A 123 -6.61 -14.37 -24.43
CA ILE A 123 -5.37 -15.14 -24.27
C ILE A 123 -5.74 -16.62 -24.24
N HIS A 124 -5.01 -17.41 -25.02
CA HIS A 124 -5.13 -18.85 -25.09
C HIS A 124 -3.86 -19.53 -24.61
N HIS A 125 -4.00 -20.65 -23.91
CA HIS A 125 -2.91 -21.55 -23.55
C HIS A 125 -2.75 -22.61 -24.64
N LYS A 126 -1.62 -22.62 -25.36
CA LYS A 126 -1.37 -23.53 -26.50
C LYS A 126 -1.48 -24.99 -26.08
N ASP A 127 -0.98 -25.33 -24.90
CA ASP A 127 -1.05 -26.68 -24.32
C ASP A 127 -2.40 -27.02 -23.65
N HIS A 128 -3.37 -26.11 -23.68
CA HIS A 128 -4.68 -26.23 -23.03
C HIS A 128 -4.64 -26.38 -21.50
N ASN A 129 -3.46 -26.22 -20.87
CA ASN A 129 -3.28 -26.27 -19.43
C ASN A 129 -3.25 -24.85 -18.84
N ARG A 130 -4.35 -24.46 -18.19
CA ARG A 130 -4.53 -23.12 -17.58
C ARG A 130 -3.54 -22.81 -16.44
N LYS A 131 -2.83 -23.82 -15.92
CA LYS A 131 -1.79 -23.63 -14.89
C LYS A 131 -0.42 -23.26 -15.49
N ASN A 132 -0.18 -23.57 -16.77
CA ASN A 132 1.08 -23.29 -17.44
C ASN A 132 1.10 -21.86 -18.01
N ASN A 133 1.50 -20.89 -17.19
CA ASN A 133 1.54 -19.47 -17.57
C ASN A 133 2.89 -19.03 -18.17
N GLU A 134 3.69 -19.98 -18.67
CA GLU A 134 4.91 -19.65 -19.42
C GLU A 134 4.58 -18.84 -20.66
N ILE A 135 5.40 -17.82 -20.94
CA ILE A 135 5.10 -16.85 -21.99
C ILE A 135 4.95 -17.50 -23.37
N ASP A 136 5.77 -18.49 -23.67
CA ASP A 136 5.74 -19.21 -24.95
C ASP A 136 4.50 -20.11 -25.07
N ASN A 137 3.84 -20.43 -23.96
CA ASN A 137 2.58 -21.15 -23.93
C ASN A 137 1.35 -20.24 -24.12
N LEU A 138 1.51 -18.91 -23.99
CA LEU A 138 0.42 -17.95 -24.12
C LEU A 138 0.38 -17.34 -25.51
N ILE A 139 -0.82 -17.15 -26.06
CA ILE A 139 -1.01 -16.52 -27.37
C ILE A 139 -2.27 -15.67 -27.41
N TRP A 140 -2.22 -14.55 -28.13
CA TRP A 140 -3.40 -13.73 -28.38
C TRP A 140 -4.17 -14.28 -29.57
N LEU A 141 -5.48 -14.48 -29.40
CA LEU A 141 -6.39 -14.87 -30.46
C LEU A 141 -7.66 -14.03 -30.40
N CYS A 142 -8.29 -13.78 -31.55
CA CYS A 142 -9.64 -13.24 -31.54
C CYS A 142 -10.64 -14.33 -31.16
N ARG A 143 -11.85 -13.95 -30.72
CA ARG A 143 -12.91 -14.90 -30.35
C ARG A 143 -13.17 -15.96 -31.43
N ASN A 144 -13.14 -15.60 -32.70
CA ASN A 144 -13.33 -16.54 -33.81
C ASN A 144 -12.18 -17.54 -33.91
N CYS A 145 -10.92 -17.07 -33.97
CA CYS A 145 -9.76 -17.97 -34.04
C CYS A 145 -9.61 -18.83 -32.79
N HIS A 146 -9.92 -18.28 -31.61
CA HIS A 146 -9.96 -19.02 -30.35
C HIS A 146 -11.00 -20.15 -30.40
N TYR A 147 -12.21 -19.84 -30.88
CA TYR A 147 -13.27 -20.83 -31.07
C TYR A 147 -12.84 -21.94 -32.03
N LEU A 148 -12.22 -21.61 -33.16
CA LEU A 148 -11.76 -22.60 -34.15
C LEU A 148 -10.70 -23.56 -33.58
N ILE A 149 -9.87 -23.13 -32.63
CA ILE A 149 -8.89 -24.02 -31.99
C ILE A 149 -9.55 -25.02 -31.05
N HIS A 150 -10.57 -24.60 -30.29
CA HIS A 150 -11.28 -25.50 -29.36
C HIS A 150 -12.30 -26.40 -30.06
N ASN A 151 -13.03 -25.86 -31.04
CA ASN A 151 -14.08 -26.55 -31.78
C ASN A 151 -13.60 -26.88 -33.19
N ARG A 152 -12.72 -27.89 -33.31
CA ARG A 152 -12.50 -28.58 -34.60
C ARG A 152 -13.75 -29.41 -34.96
N LYS A 153 -14.85 -28.75 -35.29
CA LYS A 153 -15.87 -29.30 -36.18
C LYS A 153 -15.70 -28.61 -37.51
N THR A 154 -14.78 -29.13 -38.32
CA THR A 154 -14.79 -28.88 -39.76
C THR A 154 -16.10 -29.46 -40.32
N ILE A 155 -16.82 -28.65 -41.09
CA ILE A 155 -17.88 -29.12 -41.99
C ILE A 155 -17.20 -29.99 -43.05
#